data_AF-A0A7W4ETC3-F1
#
_entry.id   AF-A0A7W4ETC3-F1
#
_cell.length_a   1.000
_cell.length_b   1.000
_cell.length_c   1.000
_cell.angle_alpha   90.00
_cell.angle_beta   90.00
_cell.angle_gamma   90.00
#
_symmetry.space_group_name_H-M   'P 1'
#
loop_
_entity.id
_entity.type
_entity.pdbx_description
1 polymer ?
#
loop_
_entity_poly.entity_id
_entity_poly.type
_entity_poly.pdbx_seq_one_letter_code
_entity_poly.pdbx_strand_id
1 'polypeptide(L)' 'PFPIQGHRQQHFAFMWLVQAARSKSGMPYSKRLATEIVDACNQTGVAFKKKEDTHKMAEANRAFAHFARG' A
#
# COMPACT_ATOMS: atom_id res chain seq x y z
N PRO A 1 3.72 3.11 -16.41
CA PRO A 1 2.95 2.44 -15.32
C PRO A 1 2.34 1.14 -15.88
N PHE A 2 2.32 0.07 -15.09
CA PHE A 2 1.73 -1.22 -15.49
C PHE A 2 0.73 -1.71 -14.45
N PRO A 3 -0.39 -2.34 -14.85
CA PRO A 3 -1.37 -2.86 -13.91
C PRO A 3 -0.83 -4.10 -13.19
N ILE A 4 -1.03 -4.16 -11.88
CA ILE A 4 -0.70 -5.33 -11.05
C ILE A 4 -2.00 -6.12 -10.85
N GLN A 5 -1.96 -7.43 -11.10
CA GLN A 5 -3.13 -8.30 -11.05
C GLN A 5 -2.95 -9.44 -10.03
N GLY A 6 -4.07 -9.88 -9.44
CA GLY A 6 -4.17 -11.09 -8.63
C GLY A 6 -3.23 -11.13 -7.43
N HIS A 7 -2.45 -12.22 -7.31
CA HIS A 7 -1.62 -12.52 -6.14
C HIS A 7 -0.61 -11.41 -5.78
N ARG A 8 -0.07 -10.71 -6.79
CA ARG A 8 0.88 -9.62 -6.57
C ARG A 8 0.23 -8.43 -5.87
N GLN A 9 -1.05 -8.15 -6.15
CA GLN A 9 -1.78 -7.06 -5.50
C GLN A 9 -1.94 -7.35 -3.99
N GLN A 10 -2.34 -8.58 -3.64
CA GLN A 10 -2.45 -9.00 -2.24
C GLN A 10 -1.11 -8.96 -1.53
N HIS A 11 -0.04 -9.41 -2.19
CA HIS A 11 1.32 -9.33 -1.65
C HIS A 11 1.71 -7.90 -1.25
N PHE A 12 1.51 -6.93 -2.15
CA PHE A 12 1.80 -5.52 -1.83
C PHE A 12 0.94 -4.98 -0.68
N ALA A 13 -0.34 -5.35 -0.64
CA ALA A 13 -1.22 -4.94 0.46
C ALA A 13 -0.71 -5.43 1.83
N PHE A 14 -0.36 -6.72 1.93
CA PHE A 14 0.20 -7.27 3.17
C PHE A 14 1.56 -6.67 3.51
N MET A 15 2.43 -6.47 2.51
CA MET A 15 3.74 -5.89 2.72
C MET A 15 3.64 -4.47 3.29
N TRP A 16 2.73 -3.64 2.76
CA TRP A 16 2.50 -2.28 3.26
C TRP A 16 1.92 -2.26 4.68
N LEU A 17 0.96 -3.15 4.99
CA LEU A 17 0.42 -3.29 6.36
C LEU A 17 1.51 -3.66 7.36
N VAL A 18 2.34 -4.64 7.04
CA VAL A 18 3.46 -5.07 7.89
C VAL A 18 4.48 -3.95 8.06
N GLN A 19 4.83 -3.25 6.98
CA GLN A 19 5.77 -2.13 7.04
C GLN A 19 5.25 -0.99 7.92
N ALA A 20 3.98 -0.62 7.78
CA ALA A 20 3.34 0.42 8.58
C ALA A 20 3.21 0.02 10.07
N ALA A 21 2.85 -1.24 10.34
CA ALA A 21 2.82 -1.75 11.72
C ALA A 21 4.21 -1.71 12.36
N ARG A 22 5.27 -2.07 11.61
CA ARG A 22 6.66 -2.06 12.09
C ARG A 22 7.20 -0.65 12.39
N SER A 23 6.81 0.36 11.61
CA SER A 23 7.27 1.74 11.81
C SER A 23 6.64 2.43 13.02
N LYS A 24 5.42 2.04 13.42
CA LYS A 24 4.78 2.52 14.66
C LYS A 24 5.56 2.01 15.89
N SER A 25 5.71 2.81 16.94
CA SER A 25 6.34 2.41 18.21
C SER A 25 5.37 2.61 19.39
N GLY A 26 5.77 2.21 20.61
CA GLY A 26 4.98 2.47 21.84
C GLY A 26 3.93 1.41 22.22
N MET A 27 3.72 0.38 21.40
CA MET A 27 2.81 -0.74 21.73
C MET A 27 3.34 -2.09 21.20
N PRO A 28 2.88 -3.23 21.76
CA PRO A 28 3.17 -4.56 21.22
C PRO A 28 2.83 -4.65 19.73
N TYR A 29 3.64 -5.40 18.98
CA TYR A 29 3.48 -5.52 17.52
C TYR A 29 2.09 -6.03 17.12
N SER A 30 1.51 -6.97 17.88
CA SER A 30 0.16 -7.49 17.65
C SER A 30 -0.91 -6.38 17.69
N LYS A 31 -0.85 -5.48 18.68
CA LYS A 31 -1.75 -4.33 18.77
C LYS A 31 -1.52 -3.35 17.63
N ARG A 32 -0.26 -3.02 17.31
CA ARG A 32 0.06 -2.13 16.19
C ARG A 32 -0.49 -2.64 14.86
N LEU A 33 -0.33 -3.93 14.59
CA LEU A 33 -0.83 -4.56 13.37
C LEU A 33 -2.36 -4.56 13.32
N ALA A 34 -3.02 -4.92 14.42
CA ALA A 34 -4.49 -4.88 14.49
C ALA A 34 -5.04 -3.46 14.26
N THR A 35 -4.43 -2.45 14.88
CA THR A 35 -4.79 -1.05 14.65
C THR A 35 -4.60 -0.66 13.18
N GLU A 36 -3.46 -1.00 12.57
CA GLU A 36 -3.23 -0.66 11.14
C GLU A 36 -4.24 -1.34 10.21
N ILE A 37 -4.64 -2.58 10.49
CA ILE A 37 -5.68 -3.28 9.71
C ILE A 37 -7.01 -2.54 9.82
N VAL A 38 -7.42 -2.16 11.03
CA VAL A 38 -8.67 -1.41 11.26
C VAL A 38 -8.61 -0.03 10.59
N ASP A 39 -7.50 0.69 10.73
CA ASP A 39 -7.26 1.98 10.08
C ASP A 39 -7.41 1.85 8.56
N ALA A 40 -6.78 0.83 7.96
CA ALA A 40 -6.84 0.56 6.53
C ALA A 40 -8.25 0.18 6.05
N CYS A 41 -9.02 -0.58 6.83
CA CYS A 41 -10.43 -0.85 6.55
C CYS A 41 -11.27 0.43 6.54
N ASN A 42 -10.95 1.38 7.43
CA ASN A 42 -11.58 2.70 7.50
C ASN A 42 -11.01 3.70 6.48
N GLN A 43 -10.22 3.24 5.49
CA GLN A 43 -9.59 4.08 4.47
C GLN A 43 -8.64 5.15 5.04
N THR A 44 -7.99 4.82 6.16
CA THR A 44 -7.03 5.68 6.86
C THR A 44 -5.74 4.91 7.16
N GLY A 45 -4.78 5.57 7.80
CA GLY A 45 -3.50 4.94 8.14
C GLY A 45 -2.45 5.01 7.04
N VAL A 46 -1.24 4.56 7.38
CA VAL A 46 -0.06 4.73 6.54
C VAL A 46 -0.10 3.75 5.36
N ALA A 47 -0.57 2.53 5.60
CA ALA A 47 -0.71 1.52 4.55
C ALA A 47 -1.70 1.95 3.46
N PHE A 48 -2.85 2.53 3.85
CA PHE A 48 -3.85 3.00 2.89
C PHE A 48 -3.36 4.21 2.09
N LYS A 49 -2.70 5.17 2.75
CA LYS A 49 -2.10 6.33 2.07
C LYS A 49 -1.09 5.89 1.01
N LYS A 50 -0.25 4.90 1.32
CA LYS A 50 0.74 4.37 0.37
C LYS A 50 0.10 3.72 -0.86
N LYS A 51 -1.03 3.03 -0.67
CA LYS A 51 -1.86 2.53 -1.78
C LYS A 51 -2.33 3.70 -2.65
N GLU A 52 -2.95 4.71 -2.05
CA GLU A 52 -3.49 5.87 -2.76
C GLU A 52 -2.42 6.64 -3.54
N ASP A 53 -1.29 6.93 -2.91
CA ASP A 53 -0.15 7.62 -3.54
C ASP A 53 0.37 6.83 -4.75
N THR A 54 0.44 5.49 -4.64
CA THR A 54 0.86 4.61 -5.75
C THR A 54 -0.14 4.67 -6.91
N HIS A 55 -1.44 4.70 -6.63
CA HIS A 55 -2.47 4.85 -7.67
C HIS A 55 -2.42 6.22 -8.34
N LYS A 56 -2.34 7.31 -7.56
CA LYS A 56 -2.20 8.68 -8.08
C LYS A 56 -0.95 8.84 -8.95
N MET A 57 0.18 8.29 -8.50
CA MET A 57 1.42 8.31 -9.27
C MET A 57 1.31 7.48 -10.57
N ALA A 58 0.57 6.36 -10.55
CA ALA A 58 0.31 5.59 -11.76
C ALA A 58 -0.56 6.36 -12.76
N GLU A 59 -1.57 7.10 -12.29
CA GLU A 59 -2.42 7.96 -13.12
C GLU A 59 -1.65 9.14 -13.71
N ALA A 60 -0.83 9.82 -12.90
CA ALA A 60 0.03 10.92 -13.35
C ALA A 60 1.02 10.46 -14.45
N ASN A 61 1.56 9.24 -14.32
CA ASN A 61 2.50 8.68 -15.29
C ASN A 61 1.82 7.96 -16.46
N ARG A 62 0.50 8.08 -16.63
CA ARG A 62 -0.25 7.38 -17.68
C ARG A 62 0.27 7.71 -19.08
N ALA A 63 0.71 8.96 -19.31
CA ALA A 63 1.33 9.38 -20.58
C ALA A 63 2.61 8.60 -20.92
N PHE A 64 3.35 8.12 -19.91
CA PHE A 64 4.58 7.35 -20.08
C PHE A 64 4.36 5.82 -20.06
N ALA A 65 3.11 5.35 -20.06
CA ALA A 65 2.81 3.92 -20.04
C ALA A 65 3.36 3.17 -21.27
N HIS A 66 3.59 3.88 -22.37
CA HIS A 66 4.12 3.33 -23.62
C HIS A 66 5.60 2.93 -23.52
N PHE A 67 6.38 3.53 -22.62
CA PHE A 67 7.81 3.21 -22.46
C PHE A 67 8.08 1.91 -21.69
N ALA A 68 7.07 1.35 -20.99
CA ALA A 68 7.24 0.15 -20.17
C ALA A 68 7.13 -1.17 -20.96
N ARG A 69 6.95 -1.10 -22.29
CA ARG A 69 6.82 -2.26 -23.20
C ARG A 69 8.07 -2.49 -24.09
N GLY A 70 9.16 -1.77 -23.84
CA GLY A 70 10.46 -1.98 -24.49
C GLY A 70 11.34 -2.96 -23.75
#